data_AF-A0A1F4BDC7-F1
#
_entry.id   AF-A0A1F4BDC7-F1
#
_cell.length_a   1.000
_cell.length_b   1.000
_cell.length_c   1.000
_cell.angle_alpha   90.00
_cell.angle_beta   90.00
_cell.angle_gamma   90.00
#
_symmetry.space_group_name_H-M   'P 1'
#
loop_
_entity.id
_entity.type
_entity.pdbx_description
1 polymer ?
#
loop_
_entity_poly.entity_id
_entity_poly.type
_entity_poly.pdbx_seq_one_letter_code
_entity_poly.pdbx_strand_id
1 'polypeptide(L)'
;MRTIAALLLSAFLAAGCATLEPGPPPLNSQEIIALAKAGESPEAIIQKLEESRTVLLLSASQIVRLYQAGVPQQVLDHLQRVQIEEIRRREAFAQMRPWPPFYGSYWDCPWLYRPYPFGWRAAPPWWGC
;
A
#
# COMPACT_ATOMS: atom_id res chain seq x y z
N MET A 1 0.61 -12.04 -46.79
CA MET A 1 0.92 -12.90 -45.61
C MET A 1 1.52 -12.13 -44.43
N ARG A 2 2.53 -11.25 -44.62
CA ARG A 2 3.13 -10.45 -43.53
C ARG A 2 2.16 -9.45 -42.85
N THR A 3 1.22 -8.88 -43.60
CA THR A 3 0.22 -7.91 -43.10
C THR A 3 -0.89 -8.55 -42.27
N ILE A 4 -1.27 -9.79 -42.58
CA ILE A 4 -2.29 -10.56 -41.84
C ILE A 4 -1.72 -11.00 -40.48
N ALA A 5 -0.45 -11.40 -40.43
CA ALA A 5 0.22 -11.75 -39.19
C ALA A 5 0.33 -10.57 -38.21
N ALA A 6 0.56 -9.35 -38.72
CA ALA A 6 0.63 -8.14 -37.89
C ALA A 6 -0.72 -7.76 -37.26
N LEU A 7 -1.82 -7.97 -37.98
CA LEU A 7 -3.19 -7.71 -37.49
C LEU A 7 -3.65 -8.73 -36.43
N LEU A 8 -3.22 -9.99 -36.55
CA LEU A 8 -3.53 -11.01 -35.55
C LEU A 8 -2.75 -10.81 -34.25
N LEU A 9 -1.51 -10.32 -34.33
CA LEU A 9 -0.67 -10.05 -33.16
C LEU A 9 -1.21 -8.87 -32.33
N SER A 10 -1.71 -7.82 -32.98
CA SER A 10 -2.29 -6.66 -32.29
C SER A 10 -3.63 -6.97 -31.62
N ALA A 11 -4.45 -7.85 -32.22
CA ALA A 11 -5.70 -8.30 -31.62
C ALA A 11 -5.48 -9.15 -30.35
N PHE A 12 -4.40 -9.94 -30.29
CA PHE A 12 -4.06 -10.74 -29.11
C PHE A 12 -3.58 -9.89 -27.93
N LEU A 13 -2.85 -8.80 -28.19
CA LEU A 13 -2.41 -7.85 -27.17
C LEU A 13 -3.58 -7.05 -26.56
N ALA A 14 -4.63 -6.79 -27.35
CA ALA A 14 -5.80 -6.04 -26.89
C ALA A 14 -6.78 -6.90 -26.05
N ALA A 15 -6.78 -8.23 -26.21
CA ALA A 15 -7.66 -9.13 -25.47
C ALA A 15 -7.30 -9.28 -23.98
N GLY A 16 -6.07 -8.92 -23.57
CA GLY A 16 -5.59 -9.11 -22.19
C GLY A 16 -6.15 -8.13 -21.15
N CYS A 17 -6.72 -6.99 -21.57
CA CYS A 17 -7.23 -5.97 -20.63
C CYS A 17 -8.71 -6.15 -20.27
N ALA A 18 -9.49 -6.89 -21.07
CA ALA A 18 -10.93 -7.00 -20.89
C ALA A 18 -11.36 -8.12 -19.92
N THR A 19 -10.43 -8.98 -19.49
CA THR A 19 -10.72 -10.19 -18.70
C THR A 19 -10.42 -10.04 -17.21
N LEU A 20 -10.11 -8.82 -16.74
CA LEU A 20 -9.91 -8.58 -15.31
C LEU A 20 -11.27 -8.30 -14.65
N GLU A 21 -11.93 -9.35 -14.17
CA GLU A 21 -13.06 -9.18 -13.25
C GLU A 21 -12.55 -8.51 -11.96
N PRO A 22 -13.24 -7.45 -11.48
CA PRO A 22 -12.93 -6.88 -10.18
C PRO A 22 -13.08 -7.95 -9.10
N GLY A 23 -12.09 -8.09 -8.23
CA GLY A 23 -12.18 -8.98 -7.07
C GLY A 23 -13.36 -8.59 -6.16
N PRO A 24 -13.76 -9.48 -5.24
CA PRO A 24 -14.85 -9.20 -4.31
C PRO A 24 -14.59 -7.90 -3.52
N PRO A 25 -15.65 -7.15 -3.18
CA PRO A 25 -15.50 -5.90 -2.45
C PRO A 25 -14.85 -6.14 -1.08
N PRO A 26 -14.04 -5.18 -0.57
CA PRO A 26 -13.45 -5.28 0.75
C PRO A 26 -14.53 -5.27 1.83
N LEU A 27 -14.36 -6.13 2.84
CA LEU A 27 -15.27 -6.25 3.96
C LEU A 27 -15.08 -5.10 4.94
N ASN A 28 -16.18 -4.61 5.51
CA ASN A 28 -16.17 -3.66 6.62
C ASN A 28 -16.45 -4.34 7.97
N SER A 29 -16.24 -3.60 9.06
CA SER A 29 -16.41 -4.12 10.42
C SER A 29 -17.83 -4.62 10.73
N GLN A 30 -18.88 -4.02 10.16
CA GLN A 30 -20.26 -4.45 10.39
C GLN A 30 -20.56 -5.76 9.66
N GLU A 31 -20.02 -5.93 8.45
CA GLU A 31 -20.13 -7.19 7.69
C GLU A 31 -19.43 -8.33 8.41
N ILE A 32 -18.24 -8.11 8.98
CA ILE A 32 -17.54 -9.13 9.77
C ILE A 32 -18.38 -9.55 10.99
N ILE A 33 -19.02 -8.59 11.67
CA ILE A 33 -19.94 -8.89 12.77
C ILE A 33 -21.15 -9.71 12.26
N ALA A 34 -21.70 -9.36 11.10
CA ALA A 34 -22.84 -10.07 10.53
C ALA A 34 -22.48 -11.52 10.18
N LEU A 35 -21.32 -11.76 9.59
CA LEU A 35 -20.83 -13.11 9.27
C LEU A 35 -20.60 -13.93 10.55
N ALA A 36 -19.98 -13.34 11.57
CA ALA A 36 -19.80 -13.98 12.87
C ALA A 36 -21.14 -14.34 13.54
N LYS A 37 -22.12 -13.44 13.49
CA LYS A 37 -23.47 -13.68 14.02
C LYS A 37 -24.27 -14.70 13.21
N ALA A 38 -24.00 -14.80 11.91
CA ALA A 38 -24.58 -15.83 11.04
C ALA A 38 -23.99 -17.23 11.34
N GLY A 39 -22.98 -17.33 12.19
CA GLY A 39 -22.35 -18.59 12.58
C GLY A 39 -21.35 -19.11 11.56
N GLU A 40 -20.84 -18.25 10.66
CA GLU A 40 -19.72 -18.64 9.80
C GLU A 40 -18.50 -19.02 10.66
N SER A 41 -17.74 -20.02 10.21
CA SER A 41 -16.54 -20.43 10.92
C SER A 41 -15.46 -19.33 10.83
N PRO A 42 -14.58 -19.22 11.84
CA PRO A 42 -13.48 -18.26 11.79
C PRO A 42 -12.63 -18.36 10.52
N GLU A 43 -12.37 -19.58 10.05
CA GLU A 43 -11.58 -19.86 8.85
C GLU A 43 -12.29 -19.37 7.58
N ALA A 44 -13.60 -19.55 7.48
CA ALA A 44 -14.38 -19.06 6.34
C ALA A 44 -14.39 -17.52 6.29
N ILE A 45 -14.51 -16.86 7.44
CA ILE A 45 -14.43 -15.39 7.52
C ILE A 45 -13.03 -14.91 7.13
N ILE A 46 -11.98 -15.57 7.62
CA ILE A 46 -10.59 -15.27 7.24
C ILE A 46 -10.37 -15.43 5.75
N GLN A 47 -10.87 -16.51 5.14
CA GLN A 47 -10.77 -16.73 3.70
C GLN A 47 -11.42 -15.59 2.90
N LYS A 48 -12.62 -15.14 3.30
CA LYS A 48 -13.28 -13.99 2.66
C LYS A 48 -12.47 -12.70 2.81
N LEU A 49 -11.82 -12.49 3.95
CA LEU A 49 -10.93 -11.34 4.18
C LEU A 49 -9.70 -11.38 3.26
N GLU A 50 -9.13 -12.56 3.05
CA GLU A 50 -7.98 -12.77 2.14
C GLU A 50 -8.37 -12.58 0.67
N GLU A 51 -9.49 -13.17 0.23
CA GLU A 51 -10.01 -13.05 -1.14
C GLU A 51 -10.34 -11.61 -1.51
N SER A 52 -10.92 -10.86 -0.57
CA SER A 52 -11.24 -9.44 -0.74
C SER A 52 -10.05 -8.51 -0.50
N ARG A 53 -8.89 -9.05 -0.07
CA ARG A 53 -7.68 -8.30 0.30
C ARG A 53 -7.98 -7.16 1.28
N THR A 54 -8.84 -7.45 2.26
CA THR A 54 -9.33 -6.46 3.22
C THR A 54 -8.24 -6.09 4.22
N VAL A 55 -7.99 -4.79 4.38
CA VAL A 55 -7.11 -4.25 5.44
C VAL A 55 -7.88 -3.20 6.23
N LEU A 56 -8.15 -3.49 7.51
CA LEU A 56 -8.82 -2.56 8.42
C LEU A 56 -7.80 -1.96 9.40
N LEU A 57 -7.68 -0.63 9.40
CA LEU A 57 -6.90 0.08 10.41
C LEU A 57 -7.75 0.23 11.68
N LEU A 58 -7.63 -0.74 12.58
CA LEU A 58 -8.38 -0.77 13.82
C LEU A 58 -7.54 -0.26 14.99
N SER A 59 -8.15 0.56 15.84
CA SER A 59 -7.63 0.87 17.18
C SER A 59 -7.90 -0.28 18.15
N ALA A 60 -7.16 -0.33 19.26
CA ALA A 60 -7.38 -1.32 20.31
C ALA A 60 -8.83 -1.31 20.82
N SER A 61 -9.43 -0.12 20.99
CA SER A 61 -10.84 -0.01 21.41
C SER A 61 -11.82 -0.59 20.39
N GLN A 62 -11.54 -0.46 19.09
CA GLN A 62 -12.36 -1.07 18.04
C GLN A 62 -12.26 -2.61 18.07
N ILE A 63 -11.07 -3.16 18.30
CA ILE A 63 -10.88 -4.61 18.41
C ILE A 63 -11.65 -5.18 19.60
N VAL A 64 -11.60 -4.51 20.75
CA VAL A 64 -12.40 -4.90 21.92
C VAL A 64 -13.91 -4.86 21.62
N ARG A 65 -14.37 -3.83 20.89
CA ARG A 65 -15.78 -3.77 20.45
C ARG A 65 -16.16 -4.90 19.52
N LEU A 66 -15.29 -5.31 18.60
CA LEU A 66 -15.54 -6.46 17.71
C LEU A 66 -15.60 -7.78 18.48
N TYR A 67 -14.68 -7.97 19.43
CA TYR A 67 -14.69 -9.12 20.32
C TYR A 67 -16.01 -9.20 21.13
N GLN A 68 -16.41 -8.09 21.74
CA GLN A 68 -17.69 -7.99 22.46
C GLN A 68 -18.91 -8.19 21.56
N ALA A 69 -18.82 -7.85 20.27
CA ALA A 69 -19.86 -8.08 19.29
C ALA A 69 -19.97 -9.55 18.82
N GLY A 70 -19.10 -10.44 19.31
CA GLY A 70 -19.11 -11.87 19.02
C GLY A 70 -18.18 -12.30 17.89
N VAL A 71 -17.27 -11.43 17.43
CA VAL A 71 -16.27 -11.81 16.42
C VAL A 71 -15.24 -12.77 17.05
N PRO A 72 -14.97 -13.94 16.44
CA PRO A 72 -14.01 -14.90 16.99
C PRO A 72 -12.60 -14.31 17.10
N GLN A 73 -11.88 -14.68 18.16
CA GLN A 73 -10.52 -14.16 18.42
C GLN A 73 -9.57 -14.41 17.24
N GLN A 74 -9.63 -15.59 16.60
CA GLN A 74 -8.79 -15.92 15.45
C GLN A 74 -8.93 -14.94 14.28
N VAL A 75 -10.15 -14.44 14.03
CA VAL A 75 -10.42 -13.43 13.01
C VAL A 75 -9.79 -12.09 13.39
N LEU A 76 -9.89 -11.71 14.68
CA LEU A 76 -9.27 -10.48 15.19
C LEU A 76 -7.74 -10.53 15.10
N ASP A 77 -7.13 -11.67 15.44
CA ASP A 77 -5.69 -11.89 15.33
C ASP A 77 -5.22 -11.82 13.87
N HIS A 78 -6.03 -12.35 12.93
CA HIS A 78 -5.78 -12.19 11.50
C HIS A 78 -5.80 -10.72 11.07
N LEU A 79 -6.84 -9.96 11.45
CA LEU A 79 -6.97 -8.54 11.11
C LEU A 79 -5.78 -7.72 11.64
N GLN A 80 -5.35 -7.98 12.87
CA GLN A 80 -4.17 -7.32 13.45
C GLN A 80 -2.88 -7.64 12.69
N ARG A 81 -2.67 -8.91 12.34
CA ARG A 81 -1.50 -9.34 11.59
C ARG A 81 -1.42 -8.61 10.25
N VAL A 82 -2.50 -8.60 9.48
CA VAL A 82 -2.57 -7.94 8.18
C VAL A 82 -2.39 -6.43 8.31
N GLN A 83 -2.96 -5.80 9.35
CA GLN A 83 -2.74 -4.38 9.62
C GLN A 83 -1.25 -4.07 9.88
N ILE A 84 -0.56 -4.86 10.69
CA ILE A 84 0.88 -4.67 10.97
C ILE A 84 1.72 -4.86 9.71
N GLU A 85 1.39 -5.87 8.91
CA GLU A 85 2.06 -6.12 7.63
C GLU A 85 1.89 -4.94 6.67
N GLU A 86 0.70 -4.35 6.60
CA GLU A 86 0.44 -3.17 5.79
C GLU A 86 1.25 -1.95 6.24
N ILE A 87 1.38 -1.70 7.55
CA ILE A 87 2.18 -0.55 8.00
C ILE A 87 3.65 -0.79 7.69
N ARG A 88 4.16 -2.02 7.91
CA ARG A 88 5.54 -2.38 7.55
C ARG A 88 5.80 -2.22 6.06
N ARG A 89 4.86 -2.63 5.22
CA ARG A 89 4.95 -2.45 3.77
C ARG A 89 5.03 -0.97 3.42
N ARG A 90 4.19 -0.14 4.02
CA ARG A 90 4.21 1.33 3.81
C ARG A 90 5.50 1.96 4.29
N GLU A 91 6.01 1.54 5.44
CA GLU A 91 7.29 1.99 5.98
C GLU A 91 8.45 1.59 5.07
N ALA A 92 8.47 0.35 4.58
CA ALA A 92 9.47 -0.11 3.62
C ALA A 92 9.45 0.74 2.34
N PHE A 93 8.26 1.02 1.79
CA PHE A 93 8.13 1.94 0.65
C PHE A 93 8.57 3.37 0.98
N ALA A 94 8.30 3.87 2.19
CA ALA A 94 8.74 5.19 2.64
C ALA A 94 10.26 5.27 2.84
N GLN A 95 10.90 4.18 3.27
CA GLN A 95 12.36 4.07 3.39
C GLN A 95 13.03 3.90 2.03
N MET A 96 12.37 3.22 1.08
CA MET A 96 12.82 3.11 -0.31
C MET A 96 12.63 4.41 -1.11
N ARG A 97 11.80 5.35 -0.64
CA ARG A 97 11.77 6.68 -1.25
C ARG A 97 13.17 7.27 -1.13
N PRO A 98 13.74 7.79 -2.24
CA PRO A 98 14.97 8.56 -2.16
C PRO A 98 14.81 9.60 -1.04
N TRP A 99 15.83 9.68 -0.19
CA TRP A 99 15.96 10.67 0.87
C TRP A 99 15.38 12.03 0.42
N PRO A 100 14.62 12.76 1.25
CA PRO A 100 14.18 14.10 0.89
C PRO A 100 15.43 14.91 0.49
N PRO A 101 15.36 15.71 -0.59
CA PRO A 101 16.54 16.26 -1.29
C PRO A 101 17.14 17.43 -0.49
N PHE A 102 17.50 17.21 0.77
CA PHE A 102 18.37 18.12 1.53
C PHE A 102 19.83 18.02 1.06
N TYR A 103 20.12 17.08 0.16
CA TYR A 103 21.16 17.25 -0.84
C TYR A 103 20.44 17.52 -2.16
N GLY A 104 20.22 18.81 -2.46
CA GLY A 104 19.77 19.22 -3.78
C GLY A 104 20.64 18.55 -4.83
N SER A 105 20.01 18.05 -5.90
CA SER A 105 20.74 17.63 -7.07
C SER A 105 21.70 18.76 -7.46
N TYR A 106 22.91 18.43 -7.91
CA TYR A 106 23.92 19.43 -8.30
C TYR A 106 23.38 20.47 -9.32
N TRP A 107 22.24 20.17 -9.94
CA TRP A 107 21.49 20.98 -10.89
C TRP A 107 20.50 21.98 -10.27
N ASP A 108 20.08 21.79 -9.01
CA ASP A 108 19.01 22.58 -8.38
C ASP A 108 19.55 23.79 -7.58
N CYS A 109 20.87 23.90 -7.39
CA CYS A 109 21.48 24.90 -6.51
C CYS A 109 22.69 25.60 -7.17
N PRO A 110 22.45 26.56 -8.09
CA PRO A 110 23.50 27.24 -8.88
C PRO A 110 24.50 28.05 -8.06
N TRP A 111 24.15 28.44 -6.83
CA TRP A 111 24.97 29.28 -5.95
C TRP A 111 26.10 28.52 -5.25
N LEU A 112 26.12 27.18 -5.31
CA LEU A 112 27.25 26.36 -4.86
C LEU A 112 28.52 26.55 -5.71
N TYR A 113 28.41 27.23 -6.87
CA TYR A 113 29.54 27.55 -7.76
C TYR A 113 29.76 29.07 -7.91
N ARG A 114 29.56 29.86 -6.85
CA ARG A 114 30.15 31.20 -6.79
C ARG A 114 31.55 31.08 -6.19
N PRO A 115 32.62 31.43 -6.92
CA PRO A 115 33.95 31.50 -6.35
C PRO A 115 33.95 32.64 -5.34
N TYR A 116 33.84 32.30 -4.06
CA TYR A 116 34.03 33.28 -3.00
C TYR A 116 35.50 33.71 -3.00
N PRO A 117 35.80 35.02 -2.91
CA PRO A 117 37.16 35.52 -2.99
C PRO A 117 38.06 35.06 -1.81
N PHE A 118 37.51 34.38 -0.80
CA PHE A 118 38.22 34.01 0.42
C PHE A 118 37.93 32.55 0.84
N GLY A 119 38.46 31.59 0.07
CA GLY A 119 38.68 30.21 0.50
C GLY A 119 37.45 29.31 0.63
N TRP A 120 37.69 27.99 0.58
CA TRP A 120 36.70 26.92 0.68
C TRP A 120 36.03 26.90 2.06
N ARG A 121 35.07 27.78 2.29
CA ARG A 121 34.07 27.62 3.35
C ARG A 121 32.77 27.21 2.67
N ALA A 122 32.47 25.92 2.76
CA ALA A 122 31.14 25.41 2.41
C ALA A 122 30.10 26.19 3.20
N ALA A 123 29.03 26.64 2.54
CA ALA A 123 27.92 27.29 3.20
C ALA A 123 27.35 26.37 4.30
N PRO A 124 26.87 26.92 5.43
CA PRO A 124 26.35 26.09 6.50
C PRO A 124 25.14 25.28 6.04
N PRO A 125 24.99 24.01 6.45
CA PRO A 125 23.99 23.07 5.92
C PRO A 125 22.53 23.44 6.23
N TRP A 126 22.26 24.53 6.93
CA TRP A 126 20.90 25.03 7.22
C TRP A 126 20.43 26.16 6.31
N TRP A 127 21.28 26.64 5.40
CA TRP A 127 20.81 27.45 4.27
C TRP A 127 20.35 26.46 3.21
N GLY A 128 19.03 26.29 3.11
CA GLY A 128 18.45 25.61 1.96
C GLY A 128 18.85 26.32 0.66
N CYS A 129 18.58 25.65 -0.45
CA CYS A 129 18.25 26.36 -1.67
C CYS A 129 16.87 26.99 -1.44
#